data_AF-A0A431HIW4-F1
#
_entry.id   AF-A0A431HIW4-F1
#
_cell.length_a   1.000
_cell.length_b   1.000
_cell.length_c   1.000
_cell.angle_alpha   90.00
_cell.angle_beta   90.00
_cell.angle_gamma   90.00
#
_symmetry.space_group_name_H-M   'P 1'
#
loop_
_entity.id
_entity.type
_entity.pdbx_description
1 polymer ?
#
loop_
_entity_poly.entity_id
_entity_poly.type
_entity_poly.pdbx_seq_one_letter_code
_entity_poly.pdbx_strand_id
1 'polypeptide(L)'
;MSAIEVVIEPGRTVDWDVFKAESAQHDVGSMALDGYVSGAPAFDRIVNHEGRILSVKNFNHHEDVERLATLATCAQVDLAIKSGLTDAFRDIRGNFAAKVFVNDSDQDVCAAVWLLRHKELVLHTGNPMVTRFVTVAGIMDMTAGSYPFDGDSQMLRELNWINDPYNRARLTGEATSSDPEVHRSIIDSVGERISKHIAGRGDSKDLDMRFDPLDKGNGWTMIREVGPQGKLGAINEGAKALIQIRDQDPDHIHVSFWRQSEYVPLDFPKIMERLRERELEKRIELGLVPKETRELSANWGGGTTTFGSPRIIGTVLDTDEIGAIADEFSIAY
;
A
#
# COMPACT_ATOMS: atom_id res chain seq x y z
N MET A 1 -0.12 -30.59 -2.77
CA MET A 1 -0.29 -29.37 -1.97
C MET A 1 0.53 -28.29 -2.63
N SER A 2 -0.02 -27.09 -2.82
CA SER A 2 0.79 -25.94 -3.27
C SER A 2 1.74 -25.52 -2.15
N ALA A 3 3.02 -25.40 -2.46
CA ALA A 3 4.03 -24.96 -1.52
C ALA A 3 4.36 -23.50 -1.83
N ILE A 4 3.54 -22.58 -1.29
CA ILE A 4 3.95 -21.18 -1.20
C ILE A 4 4.62 -20.97 0.15
N GLU A 5 5.81 -20.39 0.10
CA GLU A 5 6.54 -19.92 1.27
C GLU A 5 6.45 -18.39 1.30
N VAL A 6 5.88 -17.84 2.38
CA VAL A 6 5.81 -16.39 2.57
C VAL A 6 7.03 -15.95 3.39
N VAL A 7 7.94 -15.24 2.72
CA VAL A 7 9.15 -14.62 3.27
C VAL A 7 8.82 -13.19 3.64
N ILE A 8 8.96 -12.86 4.92
CA ILE A 8 8.56 -11.57 5.49
C ILE A 8 9.84 -10.86 5.97
N GLU A 9 10.13 -9.70 5.38
CA GLU A 9 11.33 -8.92 5.69
C GLU A 9 10.94 -7.45 5.90
N PRO A 10 10.49 -7.09 7.11
CA PRO A 10 9.88 -5.80 7.39
C PRO A 10 10.75 -4.61 6.96
N GLY A 11 10.16 -3.69 6.20
CA GLY A 11 10.82 -2.46 5.73
C GLY A 11 11.89 -2.64 4.66
N ARG A 12 12.14 -3.87 4.19
CA ARG A 12 13.10 -4.11 3.10
C ARG A 12 12.50 -3.68 1.76
N THR A 13 13.27 -2.95 0.98
CA THR A 13 12.97 -2.68 -0.43
C THR A 13 14.23 -2.91 -1.25
N VAL A 14 14.11 -3.56 -2.41
CA VAL A 14 15.22 -3.86 -3.32
C VAL A 14 14.88 -3.48 -4.76
N ASP A 15 15.90 -3.19 -5.56
CA ASP A 15 15.70 -2.97 -7.00
C ASP A 15 15.41 -4.28 -7.74
N TRP A 16 14.74 -4.17 -8.89
CA TRP A 16 14.33 -5.33 -9.69
C TRP A 16 15.50 -6.27 -10.05
N ASP A 17 16.65 -5.73 -10.42
CA ASP A 17 17.82 -6.55 -10.78
C ASP A 17 18.42 -7.28 -9.56
N VAL A 18 18.40 -6.66 -8.38
CA VAL A 18 18.80 -7.30 -7.12
C VAL A 18 17.85 -8.44 -6.79
N PHE A 19 16.54 -8.20 -6.88
CA PHE A 19 15.52 -9.23 -6.64
C PHE A 19 15.67 -10.44 -7.57
N LYS A 20 15.96 -10.21 -8.86
CA LYS A 20 16.25 -11.28 -9.83
C LYS A 20 17.49 -12.08 -9.44
N ALA A 21 18.57 -11.41 -9.05
CA ALA A 21 19.82 -12.06 -8.67
C ALA A 21 19.67 -12.92 -7.41
N GLU A 22 18.93 -12.43 -6.41
CA GLU A 22 18.60 -13.19 -5.19
C GLU A 22 17.67 -14.36 -5.49
N SER A 23 16.66 -14.14 -6.34
CA SER A 23 15.73 -15.19 -6.76
C SER A 23 16.43 -16.35 -7.50
N ALA A 24 17.53 -16.08 -8.20
CA ALA A 24 18.34 -17.12 -8.86
C ALA A 24 19.00 -18.10 -7.87
N GLN A 25 19.06 -17.75 -6.57
CA GLN A 25 19.58 -18.62 -5.51
C GLN A 25 18.53 -19.62 -5.00
N HIS A 26 17.31 -19.63 -5.56
CA HIS A 26 16.22 -20.50 -5.11
C HIS A 26 15.90 -21.63 -6.10
N ASP A 27 15.11 -22.59 -5.64
CA ASP A 27 14.72 -23.79 -6.42
C ASP A 27 13.34 -23.64 -7.09
N VAL A 28 12.63 -22.57 -6.74
CA VAL A 28 11.28 -22.19 -7.19
C VAL A 28 11.26 -20.71 -7.55
N GLY A 29 10.29 -20.31 -8.36
CA GLY A 29 10.12 -18.90 -8.74
C GLY A 29 9.79 -18.00 -7.55
N SER A 30 10.02 -16.70 -7.72
CA SER A 30 9.80 -15.68 -6.68
C SER A 30 8.76 -14.65 -7.09
N MET A 31 7.94 -14.22 -6.15
CA MET A 31 6.99 -13.12 -6.31
C MET A 31 7.27 -12.08 -5.24
N ALA A 32 7.47 -10.82 -5.63
CA ALA A 32 7.46 -9.69 -4.72
C ALA A 32 6.06 -9.10 -4.69
N LEU A 33 5.53 -8.84 -3.49
CA LEU A 33 4.29 -8.09 -3.29
C LEU A 33 4.62 -6.67 -2.83
N ASP A 34 3.62 -5.81 -2.95
CA ASP A 34 3.65 -4.37 -2.83
C ASP A 34 4.80 -3.77 -2.04
N GLY A 35 5.55 -2.84 -2.66
CA GLY A 35 6.66 -2.14 -2.02
C GLY A 35 7.93 -2.95 -1.73
N TYR A 36 7.93 -4.29 -1.83
CA TYR A 36 9.16 -5.09 -1.62
C TYR A 36 10.19 -4.87 -2.75
N VAL A 37 9.73 -4.74 -3.99
CA VAL A 37 10.56 -4.32 -5.14
C VAL A 37 10.19 -2.90 -5.53
N SER A 38 11.20 -2.03 -5.65
CA SER A 38 11.04 -0.67 -6.17
C SER A 38 10.70 -0.68 -7.68
N GLY A 39 9.87 0.27 -8.10
CA GLY A 39 9.48 0.47 -9.50
C GLY A 39 8.30 -0.39 -9.99
N ALA A 40 7.98 -0.25 -11.28
CA ALA A 40 6.75 -0.75 -11.87
C ALA A 40 6.58 -2.30 -11.84
N PRO A 41 5.34 -2.82 -11.98
CA PRO A 41 5.08 -4.24 -12.21
C PRO A 41 5.96 -4.84 -13.31
N ALA A 42 6.61 -5.96 -12.99
CA ALA A 42 7.53 -6.63 -13.90
C ALA A 42 7.29 -8.14 -13.89
N PHE A 43 7.62 -8.82 -14.99
CA PHE A 43 7.66 -10.27 -15.09
C PHE A 43 8.88 -10.66 -15.91
N ASP A 44 9.64 -11.64 -15.44
CA ASP A 44 10.82 -12.13 -16.16
C ASP A 44 11.02 -13.63 -15.93
N ARG A 45 11.88 -14.24 -16.76
CA ARG A 45 12.37 -15.60 -16.61
C ARG A 45 13.88 -15.56 -16.39
N ILE A 46 14.30 -16.08 -15.24
CA ILE A 46 15.71 -16.13 -14.85
C ILE A 46 16.21 -17.58 -14.88
N VAL A 47 17.53 -17.76 -14.91
CA VAL A 47 18.16 -19.07 -14.76
C VAL A 47 18.73 -19.15 -13.34
N ASN A 48 18.36 -20.17 -12.58
CA ASN A 48 18.86 -20.38 -11.23
C ASN A 48 20.27 -20.97 -11.23
N HIS A 49 20.87 -21.09 -10.04
CA HIS A 49 22.20 -21.65 -9.83
C HIS A 49 22.39 -23.10 -10.33
N GLU A 50 21.30 -23.85 -10.56
CA GLU A 50 21.31 -25.20 -11.13
C GLU A 50 21.04 -25.25 -12.65
N GLY A 51 20.93 -24.09 -13.30
CA GLY A 51 20.64 -23.99 -14.74
C GLY A 51 19.15 -24.14 -15.10
N ARG A 52 18.24 -24.04 -14.13
CA ARG A 52 16.78 -24.17 -14.34
C ARG A 52 16.13 -22.81 -14.59
N ILE A 53 15.18 -22.76 -15.51
CA ILE A 53 14.40 -21.54 -15.77
C ILE A 53 13.34 -21.37 -14.68
N LEU A 54 13.37 -20.24 -13.99
CA LEU A 54 12.39 -19.83 -12.98
C LEU A 54 11.66 -18.57 -13.44
N SER A 55 10.40 -18.45 -13.03
CA SER A 55 9.63 -17.21 -13.20
C SER A 55 9.85 -16.30 -12.01
N VAL A 56 9.93 -14.99 -12.27
CA VAL A 56 9.94 -13.95 -11.24
C VAL A 56 8.92 -12.87 -11.58
N LYS A 57 8.24 -12.34 -10.57
CA LYS A 57 7.15 -11.38 -10.74
C LYS A 57 7.20 -10.31 -9.66
N ASN A 58 7.14 -9.04 -10.06
CA ASN A 58 6.86 -7.91 -9.17
C ASN A 58 5.39 -7.52 -9.31
N PHE A 59 4.64 -7.59 -8.21
CA PHE A 59 3.31 -7.01 -8.08
C PHE A 59 3.44 -5.76 -7.20
N ASN A 60 3.55 -4.59 -7.84
CA ASN A 60 3.66 -3.30 -7.17
C ASN A 60 2.62 -2.35 -7.76
N HIS A 61 2.07 -1.43 -6.97
CA HIS A 61 1.22 -0.36 -7.51
C HIS A 61 1.53 1.02 -6.89
N HIS A 62 2.66 1.11 -6.18
CA HIS A 62 3.03 2.31 -5.42
C HIS A 62 3.96 3.27 -6.17
N GLU A 63 4.82 2.75 -7.04
CA GLU A 63 5.91 3.50 -7.68
C GLU A 63 5.90 3.32 -9.20
N ASP A 64 6.31 4.36 -9.93
CA ASP A 64 6.42 4.37 -11.40
C ASP A 64 5.17 3.94 -12.17
N VAL A 65 3.99 4.20 -11.58
CA VAL A 65 2.71 3.79 -12.15
C VAL A 65 1.64 4.89 -12.07
N GLU A 66 0.76 4.90 -13.06
CA GLU A 66 -0.54 5.55 -12.95
C GLU A 66 -1.47 4.62 -12.16
N ARG A 67 -1.83 5.01 -10.93
CA ARG A 67 -2.62 4.17 -10.02
C ARG A 67 -3.99 3.78 -10.59
N LEU A 68 -4.66 4.65 -11.36
CA LEU A 68 -5.96 4.29 -11.95
C LEU A 68 -5.83 3.25 -13.08
N ALA A 69 -4.72 3.27 -13.81
CA ALA A 69 -4.41 2.25 -14.82
C ALA A 69 -3.82 0.97 -14.19
N THR A 70 -3.19 1.09 -13.02
CA THR A 70 -2.49 0.01 -12.33
C THR A 70 -3.28 -0.47 -11.13
N LEU A 71 -3.91 -1.63 -11.29
CA LEU A 71 -4.67 -2.28 -10.23
C LEU A 71 -3.84 -2.45 -8.95
N ALA A 72 -4.51 -2.46 -7.79
CA ALA A 72 -3.92 -2.87 -6.52
C ALA A 72 -3.28 -4.27 -6.59
N THR A 73 -2.32 -4.55 -5.71
CA THR A 73 -1.55 -5.81 -5.70
C THR A 73 -2.43 -7.04 -5.68
N CYS A 74 -3.45 -7.06 -4.81
CA CYS A 74 -4.40 -8.18 -4.72
C CYS A 74 -5.19 -8.41 -6.02
N ALA A 75 -5.57 -7.35 -6.72
CA ALA A 75 -6.27 -7.44 -8.00
C ALA A 75 -5.35 -7.87 -9.15
N GLN A 76 -4.08 -7.43 -9.15
CA GLN A 76 -3.07 -7.95 -10.06
C GLN A 76 -2.86 -9.46 -9.86
N VAL A 77 -2.80 -9.93 -8.61
CA VAL A 77 -2.65 -11.34 -8.26
C VAL A 77 -3.86 -12.17 -8.69
N ASP A 78 -5.09 -11.71 -8.44
CA ASP A 78 -6.32 -12.38 -8.88
C ASP A 78 -6.35 -12.58 -10.41
N LEU A 79 -6.06 -11.52 -11.17
CA LEU A 79 -6.00 -11.60 -12.63
C LEU A 79 -4.85 -12.48 -13.11
N ALA A 80 -3.69 -12.42 -12.46
CA ALA A 80 -2.55 -13.25 -12.81
C ALA A 80 -2.87 -14.73 -12.61
N ILE A 81 -3.49 -15.11 -11.48
CA ILE A 81 -3.95 -16.49 -11.23
C ILE A 81 -4.89 -16.94 -12.35
N LYS A 82 -5.93 -16.15 -12.65
CA LYS A 82 -6.90 -16.43 -13.72
C LYS A 82 -6.28 -16.50 -15.12
N SER A 83 -5.12 -15.87 -15.32
CA SER A 83 -4.40 -15.78 -16.60
C SER A 83 -3.21 -16.73 -16.72
N GLY A 84 -3.05 -17.69 -15.81
CA GLY A 84 -2.01 -18.72 -15.92
C GLY A 84 -0.76 -18.52 -15.06
N LEU A 85 -0.81 -17.67 -14.01
CA LEU A 85 0.30 -17.53 -13.04
C LEU A 85 0.72 -18.90 -12.47
N THR A 86 -0.25 -19.76 -12.19
CA THR A 86 0.01 -21.10 -11.66
C THR A 86 0.74 -22.02 -12.65
N ASP A 87 0.67 -21.72 -13.95
CA ASP A 87 1.40 -22.45 -14.98
C ASP A 87 2.86 -21.99 -15.09
N ALA A 88 3.09 -20.69 -14.88
CA ALA A 88 4.42 -20.10 -14.94
C ALA A 88 5.29 -20.41 -13.70
N PHE A 89 4.67 -20.65 -12.54
CA PHE A 89 5.36 -20.89 -11.27
C PHE A 89 5.20 -22.34 -10.83
N ARG A 90 6.12 -23.22 -11.24
CA ARG A 90 6.07 -24.65 -10.92
C ARG A 90 7.38 -25.17 -10.32
N ASP A 91 7.28 -26.08 -9.36
CA ASP A 91 8.40 -26.85 -8.85
C ASP A 91 8.87 -27.94 -9.86
N ILE A 92 9.93 -28.69 -9.51
CA ILE A 92 10.42 -29.83 -10.31
C ILE A 92 9.36 -30.91 -10.59
N ARG A 93 8.33 -31.00 -9.75
CA ARG A 93 7.25 -31.98 -9.85
C ARG A 93 6.04 -31.43 -10.61
N GLY A 94 6.13 -30.20 -11.13
CA GLY A 94 5.06 -29.53 -11.84
C GLY A 94 3.97 -28.95 -10.94
N ASN A 95 4.13 -28.93 -9.61
CA ASN A 95 3.15 -28.31 -8.72
C ASN A 95 3.36 -26.81 -8.62
N PHE A 96 2.28 -26.06 -8.41
CA PHE A 96 2.40 -24.63 -8.12
C PHE A 96 3.21 -24.40 -6.83
N ALA A 97 4.33 -23.69 -6.98
CA ALA A 97 5.24 -23.38 -5.89
C ALA A 97 5.97 -22.06 -6.17
N ALA A 98 6.12 -21.24 -5.13
CA ALA A 98 6.83 -19.97 -5.20
C ALA A 98 7.27 -19.50 -3.81
N LYS A 99 8.33 -18.71 -3.76
CA LYS A 99 8.61 -17.83 -2.62
C LYS A 99 7.91 -16.50 -2.83
N VAL A 100 7.17 -16.03 -1.83
CA VAL A 100 6.41 -14.78 -1.87
C VAL A 100 7.03 -13.84 -0.85
N PHE A 101 7.60 -12.75 -1.32
CA PHE A 101 8.32 -11.77 -0.53
C PHE A 101 7.43 -10.57 -0.24
N VAL A 102 7.39 -10.18 1.04
CA VAL A 102 6.61 -9.05 1.53
C VAL A 102 7.46 -8.24 2.51
N ASN A 103 7.34 -6.92 2.50
CA ASN A 103 8.03 -6.03 3.42
C ASN A 103 7.12 -5.33 4.43
N ASP A 104 5.81 -5.50 4.29
CA ASP A 104 4.83 -5.13 5.31
C ASP A 104 3.65 -6.11 5.29
N SER A 105 2.58 -5.76 5.98
CA SER A 105 1.36 -6.56 6.08
C SER A 105 0.13 -5.70 5.89
N ASP A 106 0.17 -4.79 4.92
CA ASP A 106 -1.00 -4.00 4.55
C ASP A 106 -2.17 -4.87 4.03
N GLN A 107 -3.30 -4.22 3.80
CA GLN A 107 -4.57 -4.90 3.57
C GLN A 107 -4.57 -5.68 2.24
N ASP A 108 -3.96 -5.13 1.18
CA ASP A 108 -3.90 -5.75 -0.13
C ASP A 108 -2.78 -6.79 -0.23
N VAL A 109 -1.64 -6.67 0.48
CA VAL A 109 -0.67 -7.76 0.67
C VAL A 109 -1.33 -8.95 1.37
N CYS A 110 -2.08 -8.71 2.45
CA CYS A 110 -2.82 -9.78 3.14
C CYS A 110 -3.78 -10.50 2.18
N ALA A 111 -4.53 -9.74 1.37
CA ALA A 111 -5.44 -10.29 0.38
C ALA A 111 -4.72 -11.06 -0.74
N ALA A 112 -3.60 -10.54 -1.26
CA ALA A 112 -2.76 -11.17 -2.27
C ALA A 112 -2.20 -12.52 -1.78
N VAL A 113 -1.65 -12.56 -0.57
CA VAL A 113 -1.17 -13.81 0.05
C VAL A 113 -2.31 -14.82 0.21
N TRP A 114 -3.50 -14.38 0.63
CA TRP A 114 -4.66 -15.26 0.74
C TRP A 114 -5.08 -15.86 -0.60
N LEU A 115 -5.14 -15.05 -1.66
CA LEU A 115 -5.48 -15.48 -3.03
C LEU A 115 -4.51 -16.53 -3.55
N LEU A 116 -3.21 -16.32 -3.32
CA LEU A 116 -2.16 -17.25 -3.71
C LEU A 116 -2.27 -18.60 -2.98
N ARG A 117 -2.56 -18.56 -1.67
CA ARG A 117 -2.79 -19.76 -0.84
C ARG A 117 -4.06 -20.52 -1.24
N HIS A 118 -5.10 -19.81 -1.67
CA HIS A 118 -6.42 -20.37 -2.01
C HIS A 118 -6.76 -20.29 -3.51
N LYS A 119 -5.74 -20.37 -4.38
CA LYS A 119 -5.88 -20.19 -5.84
C LYS A 119 -6.97 -21.06 -6.49
N GLU A 120 -7.28 -22.23 -5.93
CA GLU A 120 -8.35 -23.11 -6.40
C GLU A 120 -9.73 -22.44 -6.30
N LEU A 121 -9.98 -21.63 -5.25
CA LEU A 121 -11.18 -20.81 -5.14
C LEU A 121 -11.22 -19.68 -6.18
N VAL A 122 -10.05 -19.25 -6.66
CA VAL A 122 -9.89 -18.20 -7.67
C VAL A 122 -10.09 -18.77 -9.09
N LEU A 123 -9.51 -19.95 -9.37
CA LEU A 123 -9.50 -20.59 -10.70
C LEU A 123 -10.86 -21.21 -11.10
N HIS A 124 -11.63 -21.76 -10.15
CA HIS A 124 -12.87 -22.47 -10.48
C HIS A 124 -14.02 -21.50 -10.82
N THR A 125 -14.33 -21.34 -12.11
CA THR A 125 -15.49 -20.60 -12.66
C THR A 125 -15.70 -19.16 -12.16
N GLY A 126 -14.71 -18.59 -11.46
CA GLY A 126 -14.82 -17.32 -10.74
C GLY A 126 -15.77 -17.44 -9.56
N ASN A 127 -15.26 -17.72 -8.36
CA ASN A 127 -16.08 -17.57 -7.15
C ASN A 127 -16.56 -16.10 -7.07
N PRO A 128 -17.88 -15.83 -7.13
CA PRO A 128 -18.40 -14.48 -7.18
C PRO A 128 -18.10 -13.69 -5.90
N MET A 129 -18.01 -14.37 -4.75
CA MET A 129 -17.60 -13.74 -3.49
C MET A 129 -16.13 -13.32 -3.52
N VAL A 130 -15.25 -14.14 -4.09
CA VAL A 130 -13.84 -13.77 -4.28
C VAL A 130 -13.73 -12.57 -5.22
N THR A 131 -14.45 -12.60 -6.34
CA THR A 131 -14.46 -11.50 -7.30
C THR A 131 -14.95 -10.20 -6.64
N ARG A 132 -16.07 -10.24 -5.91
CA ARG A 132 -16.59 -9.08 -5.18
C ARG A 132 -15.61 -8.55 -4.14
N PHE A 133 -15.03 -9.44 -3.33
CA PHE A 133 -14.04 -9.08 -2.31
C PHE A 133 -12.84 -8.38 -2.94
N VAL A 134 -12.22 -8.98 -3.96
CA VAL A 134 -11.05 -8.43 -4.64
C VAL A 134 -11.38 -7.12 -5.35
N THR A 135 -12.55 -6.99 -5.98
CA THR A 135 -12.96 -5.72 -6.60
C THR A 135 -13.06 -4.60 -5.57
N VAL A 136 -13.73 -4.82 -4.44
CA VAL A 136 -13.88 -3.77 -3.42
C VAL A 136 -12.55 -3.45 -2.74
N ALA A 137 -11.81 -4.48 -2.30
CA ALA A 137 -10.50 -4.29 -1.69
C ALA A 137 -9.53 -3.59 -2.64
N GLY A 138 -9.48 -4.03 -3.90
CA GLY A 138 -8.60 -3.48 -4.91
C GLY A 138 -8.95 -2.03 -5.28
N ILE A 139 -10.23 -1.67 -5.40
CA ILE A 139 -10.64 -0.27 -5.62
C ILE A 139 -10.26 0.60 -4.44
N MET A 140 -10.51 0.13 -3.21
CA MET A 140 -10.15 0.88 -2.00
C MET A 140 -8.66 1.16 -1.97
N ASP A 141 -7.84 0.16 -2.22
CA ASP A 141 -6.39 0.30 -2.13
C ASP A 141 -5.78 1.10 -3.30
N MET A 142 -6.23 0.83 -4.54
CA MET A 142 -5.86 1.60 -5.74
C MET A 142 -6.11 3.11 -5.56
N THR A 143 -7.18 3.46 -4.84
CA THR A 143 -7.56 4.85 -4.55
C THR A 143 -7.05 5.35 -3.21
N ALA A 144 -6.22 4.58 -2.48
CA ALA A 144 -5.74 4.91 -1.14
C ALA A 144 -6.86 5.24 -0.13
N GLY A 145 -7.96 4.51 -0.23
CA GLY A 145 -9.12 4.52 0.67
C GLY A 145 -10.19 5.55 0.31
N SER A 146 -10.21 6.04 -0.92
CA SER A 146 -10.91 7.28 -1.25
C SER A 146 -11.97 7.20 -2.32
N TYR A 147 -12.14 6.01 -2.87
CA TYR A 147 -13.27 5.76 -3.72
C TYR A 147 -14.55 6.18 -2.98
N PRO A 148 -15.46 6.95 -3.62
CA PRO A 148 -16.60 7.58 -2.95
C PRO A 148 -17.72 6.56 -2.71
N PHE A 149 -17.40 5.53 -1.94
CA PHE A 149 -18.40 4.61 -1.41
C PHE A 149 -19.23 5.33 -0.35
N ASP A 150 -20.51 4.99 -0.32
CA ASP A 150 -21.38 5.36 0.78
C ASP A 150 -20.78 4.87 2.12
N GLY A 151 -20.70 5.77 3.11
CA GLY A 151 -20.24 5.44 4.47
C GLY A 151 -21.09 4.37 5.17
N ASP A 152 -22.33 4.17 4.71
CA ASP A 152 -23.22 3.11 5.18
C ASP A 152 -23.13 1.79 4.39
N SER A 153 -22.18 1.70 3.45
CA SER A 153 -21.97 0.51 2.64
C SER A 153 -21.68 -0.73 3.49
N GLN A 154 -22.56 -1.72 3.41
CA GLN A 154 -22.36 -3.03 4.03
C GLN A 154 -21.03 -3.66 3.60
N MET A 155 -20.64 -3.50 2.33
CA MET A 155 -19.37 -4.03 1.82
C MET A 155 -18.16 -3.43 2.53
N LEU A 156 -18.21 -2.13 2.84
CA LEU A 156 -17.14 -1.48 3.59
C LEU A 156 -17.09 -1.94 5.04
N ARG A 157 -18.25 -2.17 5.67
CA ARG A 157 -18.31 -2.71 7.04
C ARG A 157 -17.77 -4.14 7.11
N GLU A 158 -18.07 -4.97 6.10
CA GLU A 158 -17.50 -6.31 5.95
C GLU A 158 -15.98 -6.24 5.72
N LEU A 159 -15.50 -5.36 4.83
CA LEU A 159 -14.06 -5.18 4.59
C LEU A 159 -13.33 -4.64 5.83
N ASN A 160 -13.94 -3.72 6.57
CA ASN A 160 -13.40 -3.21 7.83
C ASN A 160 -13.32 -4.30 8.90
N TRP A 161 -14.30 -5.23 8.94
CA TRP A 161 -14.19 -6.40 9.79
C TRP A 161 -13.06 -7.33 9.34
N ILE A 162 -12.91 -7.60 8.05
CA ILE A 162 -11.81 -8.43 7.52
C ILE A 162 -10.45 -7.84 7.92
N ASN A 163 -10.29 -6.53 7.74
CA ASN A 163 -9.03 -5.82 7.94
C ASN A 163 -8.80 -5.31 9.37
N ASP A 164 -9.72 -5.57 10.31
CA ASP A 164 -9.60 -5.09 11.68
C ASP A 164 -8.32 -5.55 12.43
N PRO A 165 -7.74 -6.75 12.18
CA PRO A 165 -6.41 -7.08 12.73
C PRO A 165 -5.34 -6.07 12.29
N TYR A 166 -5.29 -5.75 10.99
CA TYR A 166 -4.39 -4.72 10.47
C TYR A 166 -4.73 -3.32 11.01
N ASN A 167 -6.02 -2.94 11.03
CA ASN A 167 -6.41 -1.61 11.50
C ASN A 167 -6.02 -1.36 12.95
N ARG A 168 -6.11 -2.37 13.82
CA ARG A 168 -5.62 -2.29 15.20
C ARG A 168 -4.11 -2.14 15.24
N ALA A 169 -3.37 -2.97 14.50
CA ALA A 169 -1.92 -2.89 14.44
C ALA A 169 -1.44 -1.53 13.91
N ARG A 170 -2.16 -0.94 12.94
CA ARG A 170 -1.87 0.40 12.42
C ARG A 170 -2.07 1.48 13.48
N LEU A 171 -3.14 1.40 14.27
CA LEU A 171 -3.41 2.36 15.33
C LEU A 171 -2.42 2.27 16.50
N THR A 172 -1.96 1.06 16.83
CA THR A 172 -1.01 0.83 17.93
C THR A 172 0.45 0.98 17.52
N GLY A 173 0.75 1.14 16.23
CA GLY A 173 2.10 1.20 15.68
C GLY A 173 2.74 -0.18 15.45
N GLU A 174 2.06 -1.28 15.77
CA GLU A 174 2.56 -2.64 15.50
C GLU A 174 2.72 -2.92 14.00
N ALA A 175 1.95 -2.26 13.14
CA ALA A 175 2.08 -2.41 11.69
C ALA A 175 3.42 -1.86 11.13
N THR A 176 4.18 -1.10 11.93
CA THR A 176 5.53 -0.62 11.58
C THR A 176 6.63 -1.39 12.34
N SER A 177 6.29 -2.52 12.94
CA SER A 177 7.26 -3.37 13.64
C SER A 177 8.37 -3.85 12.71
N SER A 178 9.59 -3.99 13.22
CA SER A 178 10.67 -4.69 12.51
C SER A 178 10.63 -6.22 12.69
N ASP A 179 9.69 -6.73 13.51
CA ASP A 179 9.53 -8.15 13.80
C ASP A 179 8.67 -8.86 12.73
N PRO A 180 9.24 -9.79 11.94
CA PRO A 180 8.49 -10.54 10.93
C PRO A 180 7.28 -11.31 11.47
N GLU A 181 7.31 -11.76 12.73
CA GLU A 181 6.21 -12.55 13.30
C GLU A 181 4.96 -11.71 13.60
N VAL A 182 5.13 -10.40 13.85
CA VAL A 182 4.00 -9.47 13.96
C VAL A 182 3.26 -9.38 12.62
N HIS A 183 3.98 -9.18 11.53
CA HIS A 183 3.41 -9.13 10.18
C HIS A 183 2.80 -10.48 9.78
N ARG A 184 3.45 -11.60 10.12
CA ARG A 184 2.90 -12.95 9.89
C ARG A 184 1.55 -13.12 10.57
N SER A 185 1.47 -12.74 11.84
CA SER A 185 0.23 -12.79 12.63
C SER A 185 -0.90 -11.96 12.01
N ILE A 186 -0.58 -10.76 11.52
CA ILE A 186 -1.55 -9.89 10.82
C ILE A 186 -2.04 -10.57 9.53
N ILE A 187 -1.12 -11.03 8.67
CA ILE A 187 -1.45 -11.68 7.40
C ILE A 187 -2.34 -12.91 7.61
N ASP A 188 -1.99 -13.76 8.57
CA ASP A 188 -2.73 -14.98 8.85
C ASP A 188 -4.11 -14.66 9.47
N SER A 189 -4.19 -13.66 10.36
CA SER A 189 -5.45 -13.22 10.99
C SER A 189 -6.42 -12.60 9.99
N VAL A 190 -5.92 -11.73 9.09
CA VAL A 190 -6.72 -11.16 8.00
C VAL A 190 -7.15 -12.27 7.04
N GLY A 191 -6.23 -13.16 6.66
CA GLY A 191 -6.51 -14.32 5.82
C GLY A 191 -7.60 -15.24 6.37
N GLU A 192 -7.63 -15.49 7.67
CA GLU A 192 -8.70 -16.26 8.31
C GLU A 192 -10.06 -15.57 8.16
N ARG A 193 -10.11 -14.24 8.32
CA ARG A 193 -11.34 -13.44 8.14
C ARG A 193 -11.79 -13.41 6.69
N ILE A 194 -10.86 -13.34 5.72
CA ILE A 194 -11.20 -13.50 4.30
C ILE A 194 -11.86 -14.86 4.07
N SER A 195 -11.25 -15.96 4.55
CA SER A 195 -11.84 -17.31 4.42
C SER A 195 -13.25 -17.41 5.02
N LYS A 196 -13.48 -16.79 6.19
CA LYS A 196 -14.81 -16.73 6.82
C LYS A 196 -15.80 -15.96 5.96
N HIS A 197 -15.42 -14.79 5.46
CA HIS A 197 -16.25 -13.96 4.59
C HIS A 197 -16.65 -14.70 3.30
N ILE A 198 -15.67 -15.28 2.60
CA ILE A 198 -15.91 -16.03 1.35
C ILE A 198 -16.81 -17.26 1.57
N ALA A 199 -16.74 -17.88 2.75
CA ALA A 199 -17.61 -18.99 3.15
C ALA A 199 -19.01 -18.58 3.62
N GLY A 200 -19.38 -17.28 3.56
CA GLY A 200 -20.66 -16.77 4.05
C GLY A 200 -20.78 -16.77 5.58
N ARG A 201 -19.66 -16.84 6.30
CA ARG A 201 -19.55 -16.81 7.77
C ARG A 201 -18.77 -15.59 8.26
N GLY A 202 -18.66 -14.56 7.42
CA GLY A 202 -18.06 -13.29 7.78
C GLY A 202 -18.96 -12.49 8.70
N ASP A 203 -18.40 -11.43 9.27
CA ASP A 203 -19.12 -10.46 10.09
C ASP A 203 -18.95 -9.06 9.48
N SER A 204 -19.48 -8.06 10.15
CA SER A 204 -19.37 -6.65 9.79
C SER A 204 -18.91 -5.82 10.99
N LYS A 205 -18.19 -4.73 10.73
CA LYS A 205 -17.74 -3.79 11.75
C LYS A 205 -17.96 -2.37 11.27
N ASP A 206 -18.59 -1.57 12.12
CA ASP A 206 -18.84 -0.15 11.86
C ASP A 206 -17.54 0.59 11.55
N LEU A 207 -17.63 1.49 10.57
CA LEU A 207 -16.52 2.35 10.18
C LEU A 207 -16.34 3.45 11.22
N ASP A 208 -15.10 3.68 11.65
CA ASP A 208 -14.77 4.84 12.46
C ASP A 208 -14.22 5.93 11.54
N MET A 209 -15.15 6.75 11.03
CA MET A 209 -14.89 7.81 10.06
C MET A 209 -14.55 9.16 10.72
N ARG A 210 -14.28 9.17 12.03
CA ARG A 210 -13.98 10.43 12.74
C ARG A 210 -12.62 10.99 12.33
N PHE A 211 -12.56 12.30 12.17
CA PHE A 211 -11.34 13.07 11.92
C PHE A 211 -11.50 14.46 12.53
N ASP A 212 -10.39 15.11 12.86
CA ASP A 212 -10.38 16.50 13.28
C ASP A 212 -9.96 17.38 12.08
N PRO A 213 -10.80 18.32 11.63
CA PRO A 213 -10.38 19.30 10.62
C PRO A 213 -9.39 20.28 11.25
N LEU A 214 -8.23 20.45 10.61
CA LEU A 214 -7.18 21.36 11.07
C LEU A 214 -7.18 22.67 10.29
N ASP A 215 -7.23 22.57 8.96
CA ASP A 215 -7.19 23.72 8.07
C ASP A 215 -7.85 23.41 6.72
N LYS A 216 -8.05 24.43 5.89
CA LYS A 216 -8.54 24.33 4.53
C LYS A 216 -7.96 25.43 3.65
N GLY A 217 -7.65 25.09 2.41
CA GLY A 217 -7.22 26.05 1.41
C GLY A 217 -7.95 25.87 0.09
N ASN A 218 -7.29 26.23 -1.01
CA ASN A 218 -7.84 26.17 -2.35
C ASN A 218 -7.99 24.72 -2.81
N GLY A 219 -9.16 24.12 -2.56
CA GLY A 219 -9.50 22.78 -3.05
C GLY A 219 -8.91 21.62 -2.25
N TRP A 220 -8.29 21.88 -1.09
CA TRP A 220 -7.78 20.86 -0.17
C TRP A 220 -8.29 21.08 1.27
N THR A 221 -8.29 20.00 2.06
CA THR A 221 -8.63 20.03 3.49
C THR A 221 -7.55 19.33 4.29
N MET A 222 -7.02 19.98 5.32
CA MET A 222 -6.07 19.37 6.24
C MET A 222 -6.82 18.73 7.40
N ILE A 223 -6.48 17.47 7.70
CA ILE A 223 -7.15 16.68 8.72
C ILE A 223 -6.14 15.94 9.60
N ARG A 224 -6.53 15.68 10.85
CA ARG A 224 -5.93 14.66 11.71
C ARG A 224 -6.87 13.46 11.77
N GLU A 225 -6.37 12.26 11.46
CA GLU A 225 -7.19 11.05 11.60
C GLU A 225 -7.41 10.70 13.08
N VAL A 226 -8.68 10.53 13.47
CA VAL A 226 -9.06 10.02 14.80
C VAL A 226 -9.42 8.54 14.70
N GLY A 227 -10.26 8.19 13.73
CA GLY A 227 -10.62 6.81 13.41
C GLY A 227 -9.79 6.22 12.26
N PRO A 228 -9.67 4.89 12.15
CA PRO A 228 -8.98 4.22 11.04
C PRO A 228 -9.54 4.53 9.65
N GLN A 229 -10.76 5.07 9.55
CA GLN A 229 -11.38 5.50 8.30
C GLN A 229 -11.61 7.02 8.26
N GLY A 230 -10.87 7.81 9.04
CA GLY A 230 -11.01 9.27 9.09
C GLY A 230 -10.93 9.95 7.72
N LYS A 231 -10.03 9.49 6.85
CA LYS A 231 -9.96 9.93 5.44
C LYS A 231 -11.30 9.77 4.69
N LEU A 232 -11.94 8.61 4.82
CA LEU A 232 -13.23 8.34 4.17
C LEU A 232 -14.33 9.27 4.73
N GLY A 233 -14.28 9.58 6.03
CA GLY A 233 -15.14 10.58 6.65
C GLY A 233 -15.03 11.94 5.97
N ALA A 234 -13.80 12.44 5.80
CA ALA A 234 -13.57 13.74 5.16
C ALA A 234 -14.04 13.77 3.70
N ILE A 235 -13.89 12.66 2.97
CA ILE A 235 -14.39 12.52 1.59
C ILE A 235 -15.92 12.52 1.56
N ASN A 236 -16.58 11.85 2.50
CA ASN A 236 -18.04 11.85 2.62
C ASN A 236 -18.60 13.24 2.98
N GLU A 237 -17.79 14.10 3.62
CA GLU A 237 -18.10 15.51 3.84
C GLU A 237 -17.78 16.41 2.62
N GLY A 238 -17.27 15.84 1.53
CA GLY A 238 -17.06 16.51 0.25
C GLY A 238 -15.61 16.87 -0.08
N ALA A 239 -14.64 16.47 0.74
CA ALA A 239 -13.24 16.70 0.44
C ALA A 239 -12.79 15.90 -0.80
N LYS A 240 -12.08 16.58 -1.72
CA LYS A 240 -11.51 15.97 -2.94
C LYS A 240 -10.00 15.88 -2.93
N ALA A 241 -9.35 16.64 -2.05
CA ALA A 241 -7.94 16.53 -1.73
C ALA A 241 -7.74 16.74 -0.22
N LEU A 242 -6.78 16.02 0.33
CA LEU A 242 -6.50 16.01 1.76
C LEU A 242 -5.02 16.18 2.04
N ILE A 243 -4.72 16.90 3.10
CA ILE A 243 -3.42 16.90 3.77
C ILE A 243 -3.63 16.19 5.11
N GLN A 244 -3.19 14.95 5.19
CA GLN A 244 -3.38 14.11 6.36
C GLN A 244 -2.17 14.22 7.28
N ILE A 245 -2.40 14.66 8.51
CA ILE A 245 -1.39 14.74 9.56
C ILE A 245 -1.50 13.51 10.48
N ARG A 246 -0.35 12.90 10.78
CA ARG A 246 -0.19 11.85 11.80
C ARG A 246 0.84 12.31 12.81
N ASP A 247 0.36 12.69 14.00
CA ASP A 247 1.19 13.11 15.12
C ASP A 247 1.61 11.88 15.91
N GLN A 248 2.65 11.18 15.44
CA GLN A 248 3.20 10.02 16.13
C GLN A 248 4.50 10.34 16.91
N ASP A 249 5.13 11.47 16.66
CA ASP A 249 6.40 11.86 17.28
C ASP A 249 6.32 13.31 17.81
N PRO A 250 6.76 13.59 19.06
CA PRO A 250 6.87 14.96 19.57
C PRO A 250 7.76 15.88 18.73
N ASP A 251 8.74 15.32 18.02
CA ASP A 251 9.78 16.08 17.33
C ASP A 251 9.53 16.21 15.82
N HIS A 252 8.68 15.36 15.24
CA HIS A 252 8.41 15.31 13.80
C HIS A 252 6.95 14.99 13.49
N ILE A 253 6.37 15.67 12.50
CA ILE A 253 5.04 15.33 12.00
C ILE A 253 5.16 14.45 10.75
N HIS A 254 4.29 13.45 10.63
CA HIS A 254 4.16 12.68 9.39
C HIS A 254 2.98 13.21 8.60
N VAL A 255 3.23 13.51 7.33
CA VAL A 255 2.27 14.18 6.46
C VAL A 255 2.06 13.35 5.22
N SER A 256 0.81 13.21 4.81
CA SER A 256 0.45 12.57 3.55
C SER A 256 -0.49 13.45 2.77
N PHE A 257 -0.12 13.77 1.54
CA PHE A 257 -0.98 14.42 0.57
C PHE A 257 -1.74 13.38 -0.21
N TRP A 258 -3.01 13.68 -0.47
CA TRP A 258 -3.89 12.80 -1.19
C TRP A 258 -4.86 13.60 -2.05
N ARG A 259 -5.21 13.08 -3.22
CA ARG A 259 -6.29 13.61 -4.08
C ARG A 259 -7.08 12.47 -4.71
N GLN A 260 -8.37 12.73 -4.97
CA GLN A 260 -9.31 11.71 -5.46
C GLN A 260 -8.94 11.10 -6.79
N SER A 261 -8.37 11.92 -7.66
CA SER A 261 -7.91 11.51 -8.97
C SER A 261 -6.99 12.60 -9.50
N GLU A 262 -6.37 12.33 -10.64
CA GLU A 262 -5.60 13.32 -11.40
C GLU A 262 -6.47 14.49 -11.89
N TYR A 263 -7.80 14.33 -11.88
CA TYR A 263 -8.77 15.37 -12.23
C TYR A 263 -8.97 16.42 -11.14
N VAL A 264 -8.41 16.20 -9.94
CA VAL A 264 -8.38 17.21 -8.87
C VAL A 264 -7.13 18.09 -9.09
N PRO A 265 -7.29 19.43 -9.27
CA PRO A 265 -6.27 20.35 -9.74
C PRO A 265 -5.32 20.78 -8.61
N LEU A 266 -4.60 19.81 -8.06
CA LEU A 266 -3.43 20.01 -7.21
C LEU A 266 -2.21 19.48 -7.96
N ASP A 267 -1.22 20.33 -8.22
CA ASP A 267 0.01 19.97 -8.95
C ASP A 267 1.01 19.27 -8.01
N PHE A 268 0.76 17.99 -7.74
CA PHE A 268 1.56 17.16 -6.84
C PHE A 268 3.07 17.19 -7.15
N PRO A 269 3.53 17.10 -8.42
CA PRO A 269 4.94 17.27 -8.75
C PRO A 269 5.55 18.58 -8.24
N LYS A 270 4.88 19.72 -8.47
CA LYS A 270 5.39 21.02 -8.01
C LYS A 270 5.31 21.19 -6.49
N ILE A 271 4.23 20.70 -5.87
CA ILE A 271 4.09 20.70 -4.41
C ILE A 271 5.24 19.89 -3.79
N MET A 272 5.50 18.68 -4.29
CA MET A 272 6.61 17.85 -3.81
C MET A 272 7.98 18.51 -4.00
N GLU A 273 8.23 19.12 -5.16
CA GLU A 273 9.47 19.86 -5.41
C GLU A 273 9.64 21.00 -4.41
N ARG A 274 8.61 21.82 -4.22
CA ARG A 274 8.63 22.95 -3.29
C ARG A 274 8.78 22.51 -1.82
N LEU A 275 8.09 21.44 -1.43
CA LEU A 275 8.23 20.85 -0.09
C LEU A 275 9.65 20.34 0.13
N ARG A 276 10.29 19.69 -0.86
CA ARG A 276 11.69 19.24 -0.73
C ARG A 276 12.66 20.41 -0.56
N GLU A 277 12.50 21.47 -1.36
CA GLU A 277 13.32 22.69 -1.23
C GLU A 277 13.18 23.28 0.17
N ARG A 278 11.94 23.51 0.62
CA ARG A 278 11.68 24.15 1.91
C ARG A 278 12.10 23.27 3.08
N GLU A 279 11.88 21.97 3.00
CA GLU A 279 12.35 20.98 3.98
C GLU A 279 13.86 21.07 4.16
N LEU A 280 14.61 21.13 3.06
CA LEU A 280 16.07 21.23 3.10
C LEU A 280 16.53 22.54 3.75
N GLU A 281 15.95 23.67 3.34
CA GLU A 281 16.23 24.98 3.94
C GLU A 281 16.00 24.97 5.46
N LYS A 282 14.83 24.51 5.90
CA LYS A 282 14.46 24.45 7.32
C LYS A 282 15.39 23.52 8.11
N ARG A 283 15.76 22.37 7.55
CA ARG A 283 16.73 21.46 8.19
C ARG A 283 18.12 22.10 8.31
N ILE A 284 18.56 22.89 7.33
CA ILE A 284 19.82 23.65 7.41
C ILE A 284 19.72 24.71 8.50
N GLU A 285 18.64 25.49 8.55
CA GLU A 285 18.38 26.50 9.59
C GLU A 285 18.43 25.91 11.01
N LEU A 286 17.90 24.70 11.17
CA LEU A 286 17.88 23.96 12.44
C LEU A 286 19.18 23.19 12.73
N GLY A 287 20.16 23.19 11.82
CA GLY A 287 21.40 22.42 11.98
C GLY A 287 21.21 20.89 11.91
N LEU A 288 20.13 20.43 11.29
CA LEU A 288 19.72 19.02 11.17
C LEU A 288 20.20 18.37 9.85
N VAL A 289 21.18 18.95 9.16
CA VAL A 289 21.62 18.50 7.83
C VAL A 289 22.02 17.02 7.88
N PRO A 290 21.42 16.16 7.04
CA PRO A 290 21.75 14.75 7.06
C PRO A 290 23.19 14.52 6.58
N LYS A 291 23.93 13.63 7.25
CA LYS A 291 25.18 13.07 6.69
C LYS A 291 24.84 12.35 5.38
N GLU A 292 25.78 12.29 4.44
CA GLU A 292 25.69 11.75 3.06
C GLU A 292 24.86 10.45 2.90
N THR A 293 24.72 9.63 3.94
CA THR A 293 23.88 8.40 3.94
C THR A 293 22.37 8.61 4.17
N ARG A 294 21.91 9.83 4.49
CA ARG A 294 20.49 10.16 4.72
C ARG A 294 19.82 10.94 3.59
N GLU A 295 20.54 11.31 2.54
CA GLU A 295 19.96 12.05 1.38
C GLU A 295 18.86 11.23 0.67
N LEU A 296 18.93 9.89 0.72
CA LEU A 296 17.91 9.00 0.16
C LEU A 296 16.71 8.77 1.08
N SER A 297 16.84 9.00 2.40
CA SER A 297 15.78 8.73 3.40
C SER A 297 15.04 9.97 3.89
N ALA A 298 15.32 11.14 3.30
CA ALA A 298 14.79 12.45 3.69
C ALA A 298 13.92 13.12 2.62
N ASN A 299 13.53 12.43 1.54
CA ASN A 299 12.76 13.03 0.46
C ASN A 299 11.26 12.74 0.57
N TRP A 300 10.47 13.78 0.30
CA TRP A 300 9.06 13.64 -0.04
C TRP A 300 8.91 12.76 -1.27
N GLY A 301 8.00 11.79 -1.24
CA GLY A 301 7.87 10.79 -2.31
C GLY A 301 6.49 10.16 -2.37
N GLY A 302 6.14 9.64 -3.55
CA GLY A 302 4.85 9.00 -3.82
C GLY A 302 4.52 8.96 -5.31
N GLY A 303 3.23 8.77 -5.61
CA GLY A 303 2.68 8.67 -6.96
C GLY A 303 1.78 9.85 -7.32
N THR A 304 0.98 9.67 -8.39
CA THR A 304 0.20 10.78 -8.97
C THR A 304 -1.00 11.21 -8.14
N THR A 305 -1.52 10.37 -7.22
CA THR A 305 -2.70 10.68 -6.39
C THR A 305 -2.42 10.65 -4.89
N THR A 306 -1.23 10.21 -4.48
CA THR A 306 -0.82 10.21 -3.07
C THR A 306 0.69 10.36 -2.96
N PHE A 307 1.16 11.19 -2.04
CA PHE A 307 2.57 11.26 -1.65
C PHE A 307 2.68 11.64 -0.18
N GLY A 308 3.87 11.56 0.41
CA GLY A 308 4.04 11.92 1.81
C GLY A 308 5.44 12.37 2.17
N SER A 309 5.56 12.79 3.42
CA SER A 309 6.82 13.12 4.06
C SER A 309 7.72 11.87 4.16
N PRO A 310 9.02 12.05 4.38
CA PRO A 310 9.95 10.95 4.63
C PRO A 310 9.44 9.94 5.67
N ARG A 311 9.49 8.65 5.34
CA ARG A 311 8.91 7.58 6.18
C ARG A 311 9.57 7.47 7.55
N ILE A 312 10.89 7.71 7.64
CA ILE A 312 11.67 7.48 8.88
C ILE A 312 11.72 8.73 9.76
N ILE A 313 11.85 9.91 9.15
CA ILE A 313 12.20 11.14 9.87
C ILE A 313 11.11 12.22 9.83
N GLY A 314 9.95 11.94 9.22
CA GLY A 314 8.86 12.90 9.06
C GLY A 314 9.29 14.18 8.34
N THR A 315 8.52 15.25 8.53
CA THR A 315 8.85 16.61 8.10
C THR A 315 9.10 17.52 9.30
N VAL A 316 9.99 18.51 9.11
CA VAL A 316 10.24 19.59 10.09
C VAL A 316 9.43 20.86 9.78
N LEU A 317 8.62 20.84 8.72
CA LEU A 317 7.73 21.95 8.37
C LEU A 317 6.52 21.93 9.28
N ASP A 318 6.06 23.11 9.69
CA ASP A 318 4.79 23.22 10.40
C ASP A 318 3.59 23.15 9.42
N THR A 319 2.40 22.97 9.99
CA THR A 319 1.15 22.84 9.22
C THR A 319 0.84 24.07 8.38
N ASP A 320 1.22 25.26 8.84
CA ASP A 320 0.95 26.52 8.14
C ASP A 320 1.85 26.64 6.90
N GLU A 321 3.13 26.28 7.01
CA GLU A 321 4.08 26.21 5.89
C GLU A 321 3.59 25.20 4.83
N ILE A 322 3.10 24.04 5.26
CA ILE A 322 2.58 22.99 4.37
C ILE A 322 1.32 23.45 3.64
N GLY A 323 0.37 24.08 4.36
CA GLY A 323 -0.86 24.62 3.77
C GLY A 323 -0.58 25.72 2.74
N ALA A 324 0.34 26.64 3.06
CA ALA A 324 0.75 27.71 2.15
C ALA A 324 1.35 27.17 0.84
N ILE A 325 2.23 26.16 0.92
CA ILE A 325 2.81 25.53 -0.28
C ILE A 325 1.73 24.81 -1.11
N ALA A 326 0.76 24.16 -0.45
CA ALA A 326 -0.36 23.53 -1.16
C ALA A 326 -1.21 24.56 -1.93
N ASP A 327 -1.41 25.76 -1.36
CA ASP A 327 -2.13 26.85 -1.99
C ASP A 327 -1.41 27.45 -3.22
N GLU A 328 -0.07 27.49 -3.23
CA GLU A 328 0.73 27.98 -4.36
C GLU A 328 0.44 27.22 -5.67
N PHE A 329 0.06 25.94 -5.55
CA PHE A 329 -0.05 25.00 -6.67
C PHE A 329 -1.42 24.34 -6.79
N SER A 330 -2.44 24.98 -6.24
CA SER A 330 -3.83 24.58 -6.36
C SER A 330 -4.65 25.64 -7.12
N ILE A 331 -5.71 25.20 -7.78
CA ILE A 331 -6.64 26.10 -8.47
C ILE A 331 -7.88 26.27 -7.60
N ALA A 332 -8.26 27.51 -7.33
CA ALA A 332 -9.52 27.82 -6.66
C ALA A 332 -10.71 27.34 -7.51
N TYR A 333 -11.62 26.60 -6.88
CA TYR A 333 -12.86 26.11 -7.49
C TYR A 333 -14.00 27.13 -7.44
#